data_AF-A0A2H6FGE3-F1
#
_entry.id   AF-A0A2H6FGE3-F1
#
_cell.length_a   1.000
_cell.length_b   1.000
_cell.length_c   1.000
_cell.angle_alpha   90.00
_cell.angle_beta   90.00
_cell.angle_gamma   90.00
#
_symmetry.space_group_name_H-M   'P 1'
#
loop_
_entity.id
_entity.type
_entity.pdbx_description
1 polymer ?
#
loop_
_entity_poly.entity_id
_entity_poly.type
_entity_poly.pdbx_seq_one_letter_code
_entity_poly.pdbx_strand_id
1 'polypeptide(L)'
;MVSAARHAKATIVDVSFHEFNPFGISGMVVIAESHLSIHTWPEYGYAAVDIFTCGDVIKPEDAAQYLIERFGSRNPSIVEIKRGIISCSNEKLPHKVCDAGLQMVS
;
A
#
# COMPACT_ATOMS: atom_id res chain seq x y z
N MET A 1 8.05 -0.84 6.71
CA MET A 1 7.48 -0.36 5.43
C MET A 1 8.16 -0.96 4.20
N VAL A 2 9.41 -0.61 3.85
CA VAL A 2 10.09 -1.17 2.66
C VAL A 2 10.13 -2.71 2.68
N SER A 3 10.47 -3.30 3.82
CA SER A 3 10.45 -4.76 3.99
C SER A 3 9.04 -5.35 3.88
N ALA A 4 8.00 -4.62 4.29
CA ALA A 4 6.61 -5.07 4.18
C ALA A 4 6.17 -5.10 2.71
N ALA A 5 6.50 -4.06 1.95
CA ALA A 5 6.28 -4.03 0.50
C ALA A 5 7.02 -5.18 -0.22
N ARG A 6 8.29 -5.44 0.17
CA ARG A 6 9.06 -6.58 -0.38
C ARG A 6 8.46 -7.94 0.01
N HIS A 7 7.96 -8.07 1.24
CA HIS A 7 7.32 -9.30 1.72
C HIS A 7 6.03 -9.60 0.93
N ALA A 8 5.24 -8.57 0.64
CA ALA A 8 4.08 -8.66 -0.24
C ALA A 8 4.44 -8.75 -1.74
N LYS A 9 5.74 -8.85 -2.09
CA LYS A 9 6.26 -8.94 -3.46
C LYS A 9 5.87 -7.75 -4.34
N ALA A 10 5.64 -6.59 -3.74
CA ALA A 10 5.36 -5.36 -4.46
C ALA A 10 6.62 -4.80 -5.13
N THR A 11 6.44 -4.21 -6.32
CA THR A 11 7.51 -3.48 -7.00
C THR A 11 7.55 -2.06 -6.45
N ILE A 12 8.65 -1.71 -5.78
CA ILE A 12 8.85 -0.39 -5.18
C ILE A 12 9.32 0.59 -6.26
N VAL A 13 8.66 1.75 -6.32
CA VAL A 13 8.96 2.86 -7.22
C VAL A 13 9.73 3.96 -6.49
N ASP A 14 9.26 4.36 -5.31
CA ASP A 14 9.87 5.44 -4.53
C ASP A 14 9.63 5.26 -3.02
N VAL A 15 10.45 5.92 -2.21
CA VAL A 15 10.41 5.83 -0.75
C VAL A 15 10.69 7.21 -0.15
N SER A 16 9.77 7.72 0.67
CA SER A 16 9.93 9.00 1.36
C SER A 16 9.49 8.90 2.82
N PHE A 17 10.30 9.42 3.73
CA PHE A 17 10.05 9.44 5.17
C PHE A 17 10.39 10.80 5.76
N HIS A 18 9.59 11.22 6.73
CA HIS A 18 9.83 12.42 7.52
C HIS A 18 9.66 12.08 9.00
N GLU A 19 10.67 12.42 9.80
CA GLU A 19 10.65 12.32 11.25
C GLU A 19 10.28 13.68 11.85
N PHE A 20 9.34 13.68 12.78
CA PHE A 20 8.89 14.87 13.48
C PHE A 20 9.63 15.03 14.81
N ASN A 21 9.77 16.28 15.25
CA ASN A 21 10.27 16.63 16.57
C ASN A 21 9.08 16.92 17.51
N PRO A 22 8.99 16.33 18.71
CA PRO A 22 10.02 15.52 19.38
C PRO A 22 10.07 14.04 18.99
N PHE A 23 9.02 13.50 18.36
CA PHE A 23 8.94 12.11 17.94
C PHE A 23 7.85 11.91 16.90
N GLY A 24 7.82 10.73 16.29
CA GLY A 24 6.83 10.32 15.30
C GLY A 24 7.38 10.39 13.88
N ILE A 25 6.80 9.58 13.00
CA ILE A 25 7.23 9.43 11.60
C ILE A 25 5.98 9.43 10.73
N SER A 26 6.06 10.17 9.62
CA SER A 26 5.20 9.95 8.45
C SER A 26 6.05 9.38 7.32
N GLY A 27 5.54 8.38 6.62
CA GLY A 27 6.28 7.77 5.53
C GLY A 27 5.41 7.11 4.49
N MET A 28 5.94 7.03 3.27
CA MET A 28 5.28 6.42 2.13
C MET A 28 6.28 5.59 1.31
N VAL A 29 5.83 4.42 0.90
CA VAL A 29 6.48 3.57 -0.10
C VAL A 29 5.54 3.53 -1.30
N VAL A 30 5.92 4.21 -2.37
CA VAL A 30 5.20 4.17 -3.64
C VAL A 30 5.52 2.83 -4.30
N ILE A 31 4.49 2.09 -4.68
CA ILE A 31 4.62 0.84 -5.42
C ILE A 31 3.94 0.97 -6.78
N ALA A 32 4.18 0.03 -7.69
CA ALA A 32 3.54 0.05 -9.00
C ALA A 32 2.00 0.17 -8.84
N GLU A 33 1.47 1.31 -9.31
CA GLU A 33 0.03 1.63 -9.37
C GLU A 33 -0.69 1.83 -8.01
N SER A 34 0.03 1.93 -6.89
CA SER A 34 -0.57 2.11 -5.54
C SER A 34 0.47 2.53 -4.48
N HIS A 35 0.27 2.27 -3.19
CA HIS A 35 1.19 2.71 -2.13
C HIS A 35 1.02 1.98 -0.79
N LEU A 36 2.05 2.03 0.05
CA LEU A 36 1.95 1.80 1.49
C LEU A 36 2.30 3.10 2.24
N SER A 37 1.43 3.58 3.12
CA SER A 37 1.69 4.74 3.99
C SER A 37 1.66 4.37 5.46
N ILE A 38 2.40 5.13 6.27
CA ILE A 38 2.38 5.01 7.73
C ILE A 38 2.48 6.39 8.39
N HIS A 39 1.73 6.54 9.48
CA HIS A 39 1.82 7.64 10.42
C HIS A 39 1.88 7.08 11.84
N THR A 40 2.85 7.51 12.65
CA THR A 40 3.04 6.99 14.01
C THR A 40 2.91 8.07 15.08
N TRP A 41 2.30 7.71 16.20
CA TRP A 41 2.24 8.51 17.43
C TRP A 41 2.82 7.70 18.59
N PRO A 42 4.15 7.74 18.80
CA PRO A 42 4.83 6.97 19.84
C PRO A 42 4.29 7.22 21.26
N GLU A 43 3.87 8.43 21.57
CA GLU A 43 3.26 8.83 22.84
C GLU A 43 1.98 8.06 23.17
N TYR A 44 1.32 7.49 22.16
CA TYR A 44 0.13 6.65 22.31
C TYR A 44 0.40 5.18 21.97
N GLY A 45 1.63 4.82 21.59
CA GLY A 45 1.94 3.49 21.06
C GLY A 45 1.12 3.13 19.83
N TYR A 46 0.77 4.11 19.00
CA TYR A 46 -0.17 3.97 17.87
C TYR A 46 0.52 4.16 16.52
N ALA A 47 0.08 3.41 15.52
CA ALA A 47 0.41 3.62 14.14
C ALA A 47 -0.84 3.44 13.26
N ALA A 48 -1.08 4.41 12.38
CA ALA A 48 -2.01 4.29 11.27
C ALA A 48 -1.24 3.86 10.03
N VAL A 49 -1.73 2.83 9.34
CA VAL A 49 -1.08 2.27 8.15
C VAL A 49 -2.12 2.05 7.08
N ASP A 50 -1.85 2.51 5.86
CA ASP A 50 -2.60 2.13 4.68
C ASP A 50 -1.75 1.21 3.80
N ILE A 51 -2.34 0.12 3.36
CA ILE A 51 -1.74 -0.83 2.42
C ILE A 51 -2.68 -0.90 1.24
N PHE A 52 -2.37 -0.12 0.22
CA PHE A 52 -3.11 -0.11 -1.01
C PHE A 52 -2.29 -0.83 -2.08
N THR A 53 -2.88 -1.89 -2.67
CA THR A 53 -2.25 -2.70 -3.71
C THR A 53 -3.18 -2.77 -4.93
N CYS A 54 -2.60 -3.04 -6.10
CA CYS A 54 -3.34 -3.28 -7.34
C CYS A 54 -3.07 -4.72 -7.83
N GLY A 55 -4.07 -5.31 -8.50
CA GLY A 55 -4.00 -6.64 -9.09
C GLY A 55 -4.15 -7.81 -8.10
N ASP A 56 -4.25 -9.02 -8.66
CA ASP A 56 -4.57 -10.24 -7.90
C ASP A 56 -3.33 -10.92 -7.26
N VAL A 57 -2.12 -10.42 -7.55
CA VAL A 57 -0.85 -11.06 -7.18
C VAL A 57 -0.35 -10.60 -5.80
N ILE A 58 -0.60 -9.34 -5.46
CA ILE A 58 -0.09 -8.73 -4.23
C ILE A 58 -1.16 -8.84 -3.15
N LYS A 59 -0.87 -9.63 -2.11
CA LYS A 59 -1.75 -9.80 -0.95
C LYS A 59 -1.45 -8.71 0.09
N PRO A 60 -2.36 -7.75 0.32
CA PRO A 60 -2.14 -6.70 1.32
C PRO A 60 -2.05 -7.27 2.75
N GLU A 61 -2.64 -8.45 3.00
CA GLU A 61 -2.61 -9.14 4.29
C GLU A 61 -1.19 -9.56 4.68
N ASP A 62 -0.36 -9.96 3.71
CA ASP A 62 1.04 -10.36 3.96
C ASP A 62 1.86 -9.16 4.46
N ALA A 63 1.63 -7.97 3.89
CA ALA A 63 2.24 -6.73 4.37
C ALA A 63 1.69 -6.31 5.74
N ALA A 64 0.37 -6.45 5.96
CA ALA A 64 -0.27 -6.11 7.22
C ALA A 64 0.26 -6.98 8.37
N GLN A 65 0.27 -8.29 8.17
CA GLN A 65 0.77 -9.26 9.14
C GLN A 65 2.24 -9.01 9.47
N TYR A 66 3.06 -8.78 8.45
CA TYR A 66 4.47 -8.41 8.65
C TYR A 66 4.60 -7.17 9.54
N LEU A 67 3.82 -6.12 9.30
CA LEU A 67 3.88 -4.90 10.11
C LEU A 67 3.40 -5.13 11.54
N ILE A 68 2.31 -5.89 11.74
CA ILE A 68 1.78 -6.23 13.06
C ILE A 68 2.85 -6.94 13.91
N GLU A 69 3.51 -7.94 13.34
CA GLU A 69 4.59 -8.68 14.01
C GLU A 69 5.79 -7.78 14.33
N ARG A 70 6.21 -6.94 13.38
CA ARG A 70 7.38 -6.07 13.56
C ARG A 70 7.15 -4.93 14.54
N PHE A 71 5.94 -4.40 14.63
CA PHE A 71 5.56 -3.40 15.63
C PHE A 71 5.18 -4.02 16.97
N GLY A 72 5.01 -5.35 17.04
CA GLY A 72 4.54 -6.03 18.26
C GLY A 72 3.13 -5.56 18.67
N SER A 73 2.28 -5.21 17.69
CA SER A 73 0.95 -4.68 17.95
C SER A 73 0.07 -5.75 18.61
N ARG A 74 -0.46 -5.43 19.78
CA ARG A 74 -1.31 -6.36 20.56
C ARG A 74 -2.78 -6.32 20.13
N ASN A 75 -3.22 -5.17 19.61
CA ASN A 75 -4.61 -4.90 19.25
C ASN A 75 -4.71 -4.33 17.81
N PRO A 76 -4.34 -5.12 16.78
CA PRO A 76 -4.49 -4.66 15.40
C PRO A 76 -5.97 -4.55 15.02
N SER A 77 -6.32 -3.50 14.27
CA SER A 77 -7.62 -3.32 13.64
C SER A 77 -7.41 -3.12 12.14
N ILE A 78 -8.04 -3.96 11.32
CA ILE A 78 -7.89 -3.96 9.86
C ILE A 78 -9.27 -3.81 9.24
N VAL A 79 -9.38 -2.91 8.27
CA VAL A 79 -10.57 -2.76 7.41
C VAL A 79 -10.11 -2.83 5.97
N GLU A 80 -10.68 -3.76 5.20
CA GLU A 80 -10.42 -3.89 3.77
C GLU A 80 -11.45 -3.07 2.98
N ILE A 81 -10.98 -2.26 2.04
CA ILE A 81 -11.83 -1.48 1.14
C ILE A 81 -11.45 -1.82 -0.31
N LYS A 82 -12.39 -2.43 -1.04
CA LYS A 82 -12.23 -2.68 -2.47
C LYS A 82 -12.34 -1.37 -3.24
N ARG A 83 -11.32 -1.07 -4.06
CA ARG A 83 -11.24 0.15 -4.88
C ARG A 83 -11.44 -0.20 -6.35
N GLY A 84 -11.93 0.76 -7.15
CA GLY A 84 -12.03 0.59 -8.61
C GLY A 84 -13.18 -0.32 -9.08
N ILE A 85 -14.31 -0.35 -8.37
CA ILE A 85 -15.52 -1.07 -8.82
C ILE A 85 -16.19 -0.22 -9.93
N ILE A 86 -15.79 -0.43 -11.18
CA ILE A 86 -16.20 0.41 -12.34
C ILE A 86 -17.37 -0.21 -13.12
N SER A 87 -17.60 -1.53 -13.04
CA SER A 87 -18.71 -2.21 -13.70
C SER A 87 -19.70 -2.84 -12.70
N CYS A 88 -21.00 -2.70 -12.98
CA CYS A 88 -22.06 -3.45 -12.29
C CYS A 88 -22.22 -4.88 -12.85
N SER A 89 -21.63 -5.14 -14.02
CA SER A 89 -21.47 -6.48 -14.61
C SER A 89 -20.17 -7.11 -14.10
N ASN A 90 -20.17 -8.41 -13.82
CA ASN A 90 -19.02 -9.22 -13.35
C ASN A 90 -17.92 -9.40 -14.43
N GLU A 91 -17.76 -8.46 -15.35
CA GLU A 91 -16.77 -8.52 -16.41
C GLU A 91 -15.41 -8.04 -15.88
N LYS A 92 -14.36 -8.85 -16.10
CA LYS A 92 -12.99 -8.42 -15.79
C LYS A 92 -12.59 -7.32 -16.77
N LEU A 93 -12.45 -6.09 -16.26
CA LEU A 93 -11.85 -5.00 -17.01
C LEU A 93 -10.34 -5.24 -17.18
N PRO A 94 -9.75 -4.86 -18.32
CA PRO A 94 -8.32 -5.02 -18.54
C PRO A 94 -7.52 -4.14 -17.56
N HIS A 95 -6.43 -4.70 -17.02
CA HIS A 95 -5.52 -4.02 -16.07
C HIS A 95 -4.85 -2.77 -16.66
N LYS A 96 -4.77 -2.68 -17.99
CA LYS A 96 -4.39 -1.47 -18.73
C LYS A 96 -5.30 -1.36 -19.95
N VAL A 97 -5.94 -0.20 -20.11
CA VAL A 97 -6.64 0.11 -21.36
C VAL A 97 -5.57 0.40 -22.40
N CYS A 98 -5.26 -0.57 -23.25
CA CYS A 98 -4.50 -0.31 -24.46
C CYS A 98 -5.46 0.34 -25.44
N ASP A 99 -5.43 1.67 -25.53
CA ASP A 99 -6.17 2.37 -26.57
C ASP A 99 -5.45 2.16 -27.90
N ALA A 100 -6.14 1.62 -28.90
CA ALA A 100 -5.57 1.35 -30.23
C ALA A 100 -5.22 2.64 -31.01
N GLY A 101 -5.33 3.82 -30.39
CA GLY A 101 -5.14 5.14 -31.00
C GLY A 101 -3.98 6.00 -30.48
N LEU A 102 -3.27 5.61 -29.41
CA LEU A 102 -2.13 6.40 -28.92
C LEU A 102 -0.81 5.73 -29.29
N GLN A 103 -0.43 5.90 -30.56
CA GLN A 103 0.90 5.54 -31.04
C GLN A 103 1.93 6.37 -30.26
N MET A 104 2.77 5.69 -29.47
CA MET A 104 3.93 6.27 -28.82
C MET A 104 4.78 6.98 -29.88
N VAL A 105 4.89 8.30 -29.79
CA VAL A 105 5.99 9.02 -30.45
C VAL A 105 7.26 8.69 -29.69
N SER A 106 8.22 8.17 -30.45
CA SER A 106 9.57 7.72 -30.08
C SER A 106 10.39 8.75 -29.32
#